data_AF-X1CRB2-F1
#
_entry.id   AF-X1CRB2-F1
#
_cell.length_a   1.000
_cell.length_b   1.000
_cell.length_c   1.000
_cell.angle_alpha   90.00
_cell.angle_beta   90.00
_cell.angle_gamma   90.00
#
_symmetry.space_group_name_H-M   'P 1'
#
loop_
_entity.id
_entity.type
_entity.pdbx_description
1 polymer ?
#
loop_
_entity_poly.entity_id
_entity_poly.type
_entity_poly.pdbx_seq_one_letter_code
_entity_poly.pdbx_strand_id
1 'polypeptide(L)' 'MPKPICCEDQMSFLMYNKVKEAFECLHCGKLVVRDKRTKEETW' A
#
# COMPACT_ATOMS: atom_id res chain seq x y z
N MET A 1 2.36 -12.00 -1.84
CA MET A 1 0.91 -12.31 -1.78
C MET A 1 0.22 -11.60 -2.92
N PRO A 2 -0.87 -12.14 -3.51
CA PRO A 2 -1.61 -11.43 -4.54
C PRO A 2 -2.32 -10.21 -3.96
N LYS A 3 -2.37 -9.12 -4.73
CA LYS A 3 -3.11 -7.89 -4.38
C LYS A 3 -4.59 -8.23 -4.17
N PRO A 4 -5.20 -7.87 -3.03
CA PRO A 4 -6.63 -8.06 -2.82
C PRO A 4 -7.44 -7.10 -3.72
N ILE A 5 -8.52 -7.62 -4.33
CA ILE A 5 -9.41 -6.85 -5.21
C ILE A 5 -10.07 -5.67 -4.48
N CYS A 6 -10.35 -5.82 -3.18
CA CYS A 6 -10.95 -4.75 -2.37
C CYS A 6 -10.03 -3.54 -2.13
N CYS A 7 -8.75 -3.60 -2.53
CA CYS A 7 -7.76 -2.56 -2.28
C CYS A 7 -7.46 -1.67 -3.50
N GLU A 8 -8.28 -1.71 -4.56
CA GLU A 8 -8.02 -0.92 -5.77
C GLU A 8 -8.42 0.55 -5.64
N ASP A 9 -9.50 0.84 -4.91
CA ASP A 9 -10.11 2.19 -4.90
C ASP A 9 -10.06 2.91 -3.54
N GLN A 10 -9.84 2.18 -2.44
CA GLN A 10 -9.98 2.72 -1.08
C GLN A 10 -8.74 2.46 -0.23
N MET A 11 -7.73 3.32 -0.40
CA MET A 11 -6.49 3.29 0.37
C MET A 11 -6.26 4.63 1.07
N SER A 12 -5.97 4.58 2.36
CA SER A 12 -5.58 5.74 3.17
C SER A 12 -4.07 5.80 3.31
N PHE A 13 -3.52 6.99 3.24
CA PHE A 13 -2.09 7.22 3.36
C PHE A 13 -1.64 7.14 4.82
N LEU A 14 -0.65 6.29 5.13
CA LEU A 14 -0.13 6.15 6.49
C LEU A 14 1.24 6.81 6.66
N MET A 15 2.17 6.60 5.73
CA MET A 15 3.55 7.05 5.90
C MET A 15 4.23 7.41 4.58
N TYR A 16 4.92 8.55 4.57
CA TYR A 16 5.79 9.00 3.48
C TYR A 16 7.23 9.10 3.98
N ASN A 17 8.15 8.37 3.38
CA ASN A 17 9.58 8.69 3.54
C ASN A 17 10.29 8.73 2.18
N LYS A 18 11.59 9.04 2.17
CA LYS A 18 12.37 9.18 0.93
C LYS A 18 12.46 7.90 0.09
N VAL A 19 12.19 6.74 0.68
CA VAL A 19 12.40 5.41 0.08
C VAL A 19 11.10 4.64 -0.09
N LYS A 20 10.23 4.66 0.91
CA LYS A 20 8.99 3.88 0.99
C LYS A 20 7.79 4.77 1.24
N GLU A 21 6.65 4.27 0.86
CA GLU A 21 5.34 4.77 1.25
C GLU A 21 4.46 3.63 1.73
N ALA A 22 3.62 3.91 2.71
CA ALA A 22 2.72 2.93 3.29
C ALA A 22 1.28 3.43 3.19
N PHE A 23 0.38 2.51 2.85
CA PHE A 23 -1.05 2.75 2.72
C PHE A 23 -1.84 1.67 3.45
N GLU A 24 -3.00 2.00 3.98
CA GLU A 24 -3.94 1.04 4.56
C GLU A 24 -5.19 0.96 3.70
N CYS A 25 -5.62 -0.24 3.34
CA CYS A 25 -6.92 -0.42 2.70
C CYS A 25 -8.04 -0.17 3.72
N LEU A 26 -8.92 0.79 3.43
CA LEU A 26 -10.03 1.14 4.31
C LEU A 26 -11.13 0.08 4.35
N HIS A 27 -11.18 -0.82 3.35
CA HIS A 27 -12.17 -1.89 3.30
C HIS A 27 -11.76 -3.13 4.11
N CYS A 28 -10.46 -3.48 4.16
CA CYS A 28 -10.00 -4.73 4.79
C CYS A 28 -8.88 -4.56 5.83
N GLY A 29 -8.40 -3.33 6.07
CA GLY A 29 -7.34 -3.04 7.03
C GLY A 29 -5.96 -3.56 6.65
N LYS A 30 -5.76 -4.03 5.40
CA LYS A 30 -4.46 -4.52 4.94
C LYS A 30 -3.49 -3.37 4.69
N LEU A 31 -2.24 -3.57 5.10
CA LEU A 31 -1.15 -2.63 4.91
C LEU A 31 -0.43 -2.92 3.59
N VAL A 32 -0.22 -1.88 2.79
CA VAL A 32 0.54 -1.90 1.55
C VAL A 32 1.80 -1.07 1.77
N VAL A 33 2.97 -1.66 1.52
CA VAL A 33 4.24 -0.94 1.55
C VAL A 33 4.82 -0.92 0.13
N ARG A 34 4.96 0.27 -0.44
CA ARG A 34 5.52 0.47 -1.78
C ARG A 34 6.91 1.08 -1.71
N ASP A 35 7.89 0.48 -2.38
CA ASP A 35 9.20 1.11 -2.60
C ASP A 35 9.08 2.10 -3.75
N LYS A 36 9.49 3.36 -3.52
CA LYS A 36 9.36 4.42 -4.51
C LYS A 36 10.35 4.31 -5.67
N ARG A 37 11.48 3.62 -5.45
CA ARG A 37 12.57 3.46 -6.41
C ARG A 37 12.23 2.36 -7.41
N THR A 38 11.72 1.23 -6.93
CA THR A 38 11.39 0.08 -7.77
C THR A 38 9.91 -0.03 -8.13
N LYS A 39 9.03 0.71 -7.43
CA LYS A 39 7.57 0.59 -7.51
C LYS A 39 7.04 -0.77 -7.08
N GLU A 40 7.86 -1.60 -6.44
CA GLU A 40 7.41 -2.86 -5.87
C GLU A 40 6.51 -2.63 -4.67
N GLU A 41 5.43 -3.40 -4.62
CA GLU A 41 4.43 -3.36 -3.56
C GLU A 41 4.48 -4.66 -2.76
N THR A 42 4.53 -4.53 -1.44
CA THR A 42 4.32 -5.63 -0.49
C THR A 42 2.94 -5.45 0.13
N TRP A 43 2.13 -6.52 0.08
CA TRP A 43 0.71 -6.58 0.44
C TRP A 43 0.45 -7.58 1.57
#